data_AF-A0A3Q3CCQ7-F1
#
_entry.id   AF-A0A3Q3CCQ7-F1
#
_cell.length_a   1.000
_cell.length_b   1.000
_cell.length_c   1.000
_cell.angle_alpha   90.00
_cell.angle_beta   90.00
_cell.angle_gamma   90.00
#
_symmetry.space_group_name_H-M   'P 1'
#
loop_
_entity.id
_entity.type
_entity.pdbx_description
1 polymer ?
#
loop_
_entity_poly.entity_id
_entity_poly.type
_entity_poly.pdbx_seq_one_letter_code
_entity_poly.pdbx_strand_id
1 'polypeptide(L)'
;MANGGSPSNPAKFKNQDFAQIKADCLRKGELFVDNEFPPNGLSLGDLPDMSSSQESEVKWLRPKDKPAFCTDGMSRFDFGQGDVGKQNFLAYSQ
;
A
#
# COMPACT_ATOMS: atom_id res chain seq x y z
N MET A 1 7.84 28.31 -6.40
CA MET A 1 6.85 27.35 -5.86
C MET A 1 6.68 26.26 -6.90
N ALA A 2 6.91 25.00 -6.58
CA ALA A 2 6.89 23.93 -7.57
C ALA A 2 5.42 23.62 -7.98
N ASN A 3 5.12 23.75 -9.27
CA ASN A 3 3.83 23.43 -9.89
C ASN A 3 3.56 21.91 -9.85
N GLY A 4 3.25 21.36 -8.68
CA GLY A 4 2.78 19.97 -8.54
C GLY A 4 1.26 19.88 -8.76
N GLY A 5 0.79 18.77 -9.31
CA GLY A 5 -0.65 18.47 -9.47
C GLY A 5 -1.08 18.02 -10.86
N SER A 6 -0.16 17.91 -11.82
CA SER A 6 -0.44 17.33 -13.15
C SER A 6 -0.08 15.84 -13.18
N PRO A 7 -0.66 15.04 -14.10
CA PRO A 7 -0.30 13.61 -14.23
C PRO A 7 1.20 13.36 -14.47
N SER A 8 1.88 14.27 -15.16
CA SER A 8 3.32 14.21 -15.41
C SER A 8 4.20 14.79 -14.29
N ASN A 9 3.61 15.52 -13.34
CA ASN A 9 4.30 16.07 -12.17
C ASN A 9 3.36 16.07 -10.96
N PRO A 10 3.03 14.88 -10.42
CA PRO A 10 2.11 14.78 -9.30
C PRO A 10 2.71 15.45 -8.07
N ALA A 11 1.85 16.05 -7.25
CA ALA A 11 2.27 16.56 -5.95
C ALA A 11 2.75 15.39 -5.08
N LYS A 12 3.87 15.58 -4.38
CA LYS A 12 4.40 14.57 -3.46
C LYS A 12 3.55 14.54 -2.19
N PHE A 13 2.87 13.44 -1.95
CA PHE A 13 2.14 13.26 -0.69
C PHE A 13 3.12 13.27 0.48
N LYS A 14 2.86 14.13 1.47
CA LYS A 14 3.70 14.31 2.67
C LYS A 14 5.20 14.47 2.35
N ASN A 15 5.53 15.07 1.20
CA ASN A 15 6.89 15.25 0.70
C ASN A 15 7.70 13.95 0.49
N GLN A 16 7.05 12.80 0.35
CA GLN A 16 7.72 11.54 0.05
C GLN A 16 8.11 11.49 -1.45
N ASP A 17 9.40 11.23 -1.74
CA ASP A 17 9.92 11.06 -3.10
C ASP A 17 10.34 9.60 -3.34
N PHE A 18 9.62 8.91 -4.22
CA PHE A 18 9.88 7.50 -4.51
C PHE A 18 11.30 7.23 -5.02
N ALA A 19 11.83 8.06 -5.93
CA ALA A 19 13.13 7.84 -6.53
C ALA A 19 14.24 7.99 -5.47
N GLN A 20 14.12 8.99 -4.61
CA GLN A 20 15.05 9.22 -3.51
C GLN A 20 14.98 8.10 -2.47
N ILE A 21 13.77 7.75 -2.01
CA ILE A 21 13.54 6.68 -1.03
C ILE A 21 14.10 5.35 -1.54
N LYS A 22 13.80 5.01 -2.80
CA LYS A 22 14.30 3.78 -3.44
C LYS A 22 15.82 3.75 -3.48
N ALA A 23 16.46 4.84 -3.90
CA ALA A 23 17.92 4.93 -3.96
C ALA A 23 18.56 4.78 -2.56
N ASP A 24 17.97 5.39 -1.54
CA ASP A 24 18.45 5.31 -0.16
C ASP A 24 18.32 3.89 0.41
N CYS A 25 17.17 3.23 0.22
CA CYS A 25 16.97 1.84 0.64
C CYS A 25 17.95 0.88 -0.05
N LEU A 26 18.15 1.03 -1.37
CA LEU A 26 19.11 0.22 -2.12
C LEU A 26 20.55 0.46 -1.63
N ARG A 27 20.93 1.70 -1.35
CA ARG A 27 22.26 2.05 -0.82
C ARG A 27 22.49 1.43 0.56
N LYS A 28 21.46 1.40 1.41
CA LYS A 28 21.55 0.81 2.76
C LYS A 28 21.41 -0.71 2.77
N GLY A 29 20.92 -1.32 1.69
CA GLY A 29 20.59 -2.76 1.66
C GLY A 29 19.38 -3.10 2.54
N GLU A 30 18.48 -2.15 2.77
CA GLU A 30 17.35 -2.30 3.68
C GLU A 30 16.02 -2.20 2.93
N LEU A 31 14.99 -2.84 3.47
CA LEU A 31 13.64 -2.72 2.94
C LEU A 31 12.98 -1.43 3.43
N PHE A 32 12.22 -0.79 2.55
CA PHE A 32 11.44 0.40 2.91
C PHE A 32 10.37 0.07 3.95
N VAL A 33 10.26 0.93 4.98
CA VAL A 33 9.17 0.97 5.96
C VAL A 33 8.58 2.37 5.88
N ASP A 34 7.27 2.46 5.69
CA ASP A 34 6.58 3.73 5.59
C ASP A 34 6.28 4.28 6.99
N ASN A 35 6.95 5.37 7.37
CA ASN A 35 6.69 6.03 8.65
C ASN A 35 5.38 6.83 8.64
N GLU A 36 4.90 7.22 7.46
CA GLU A 36 3.64 7.95 7.31
C GLU A 36 2.42 7.04 7.29
N PHE A 37 2.65 5.74 7.15
CA PHE A 37 1.65 4.67 7.19
C PHE A 37 2.28 3.39 7.80
N PRO A 38 2.53 3.40 9.13
CA PRO A 38 3.29 2.33 9.79
C PRO A 38 2.51 1.00 9.81
N PRO A 39 3.19 -0.16 9.81
CA PRO A 39 2.54 -1.47 9.84
C PRO A 39 2.02 -1.81 11.25
N ASN A 40 1.05 -1.05 11.76
CA ASN A 40 0.43 -1.22 13.07
C ASN A 40 -1.05 -0.77 13.08
N GLY A 41 -1.70 -0.83 14.24
CA GLY A 41 -3.12 -0.51 14.40
C GLY A 41 -3.50 0.92 13.96
N LEU A 42 -2.58 1.89 14.00
CA LEU A 42 -2.86 3.25 13.52
C LEU A 42 -3.17 3.29 12.02
N SER A 43 -2.57 2.39 11.25
CA SER A 43 -2.83 2.25 9.81
C SER A 43 -3.98 1.30 9.48
N LEU A 44 -4.36 0.40 10.39
CA LEU A 44 -5.59 -0.38 10.24
C LEU A 44 -6.82 0.51 10.36
N GLY A 45 -6.75 1.51 11.25
CA GLY A 45 -7.86 2.41 11.53
C GLY A 45 -8.95 1.74 12.36
N ASP A 46 -10.17 2.26 12.25
CA ASP A 46 -11.33 1.73 12.98
C ASP A 46 -12.02 0.64 12.14
N LEU A 47 -12.08 -0.57 12.70
CA LEU A 47 -12.64 -1.77 12.06
C LEU A 47 -13.84 -2.27 12.89
N PRO A 48 -15.05 -1.71 12.68
CA PRO A 48 -16.21 -1.97 13.54
C PRO A 48 -16.65 -3.45 13.55
N ASP A 49 -16.31 -4.20 12.49
CA ASP A 49 -16.66 -5.61 12.33
C ASP A 49 -15.54 -6.57 12.83
N MET A 50 -14.44 -6.04 13.36
CA MET A 50 -13.31 -6.82 13.88
C MET A 50 -13.21 -6.67 15.41
N SER A 51 -13.06 -7.79 16.12
CA SER A 51 -12.80 -7.75 17.56
C SER A 51 -11.35 -7.38 17.87
N SER A 52 -11.10 -6.81 19.05
CA SER A 52 -9.73 -6.47 19.51
C SER A 52 -8.78 -7.68 19.53
N SER A 53 -9.30 -8.88 19.79
CA SER A 53 -8.51 -10.13 19.70
C SER A 53 -8.06 -10.38 18.26
N GLN A 54 -8.96 -10.24 17.29
CA GLN A 54 -8.64 -10.43 15.87
C GLN A 54 -7.67 -9.34 15.38
N GLU A 55 -7.84 -8.10 15.80
CA GLU A 55 -6.90 -7.02 15.49
C GLU A 55 -5.48 -7.33 16.01
N SER A 56 -5.38 -7.88 17.23
CA SER A 56 -4.08 -8.25 17.82
C SER A 56 -3.36 -9.39 17.08
N GLU A 57 -4.11 -10.20 16.31
CA GLU A 57 -3.56 -11.32 15.53
C GLU A 57 -3.08 -10.89 14.14
N VAL A 58 -3.35 -9.65 13.71
CA VAL A 58 -2.96 -9.13 12.40
C VAL A 58 -1.44 -9.12 12.26
N LYS A 59 -0.96 -9.75 11.18
CA LYS A 59 0.45 -9.77 10.79
C LYS A 59 0.65 -9.04 9.47
N TRP A 60 1.53 -8.07 9.47
CA TRP A 60 1.93 -7.33 8.27
C TRP A 60 3.00 -8.13 7.52
N LEU A 61 2.63 -8.68 6.36
CA LEU A 61 3.51 -9.49 5.54
C LEU A 61 3.86 -8.78 4.23
N ARG A 62 5.07 -9.01 3.75
CA ARG A 62 5.47 -8.64 2.38
C ARG A 62 5.17 -9.82 1.44
N PRO A 63 4.82 -9.59 0.17
CA PRO A 63 4.71 -10.65 -0.82
C PRO A 63 5.99 -11.50 -0.84
N LYS A 64 5.84 -12.82 -0.73
CA LYS A 64 6.93 -13.80 -0.79
C LYS A 64 6.86 -14.55 -2.12
N ASP A 65 7.95 -15.23 -2.48
CA ASP A 65 8.07 -16.19 -3.59
C ASP A 65 7.70 -15.65 -4.98
N LYS A 66 8.70 -15.13 -5.70
CA LYS A 66 8.60 -14.61 -7.08
C LYS A 66 7.37 -13.70 -7.31
N PRO A 67 7.18 -12.66 -6.48
CA PRO A 67 6.03 -11.77 -6.64
C PRO A 67 6.14 -11.02 -7.97
N ALA A 68 5.05 -10.99 -8.72
CA ALA A 68 4.91 -10.15 -9.90
C ALA A 68 4.07 -8.93 -9.55
N PHE A 69 4.55 -7.73 -9.89
CA PHE A 69 3.86 -6.49 -9.58
C PHE A 69 2.68 -6.24 -10.54
N CYS A 70 2.91 -6.48 -11.82
CA CYS A 70 1.90 -6.49 -12.87
C CYS A 70 2.36 -7.52 -13.91
N THR A 71 1.47 -8.43 -14.30
CA THR A 71 1.73 -9.44 -15.34
C THR A 71 0.86 -9.16 -16.55
N ASP A 72 1.41 -9.36 -17.74
CA ASP A 72 0.64 -9.30 -18.97
C ASP A 72 -0.52 -10.32 -18.90
N GLY A 73 -1.74 -9.86 -19.19
CA GLY A 73 -2.94 -10.69 -19.13
C GLY A 73 -3.75 -10.62 -17.83
N MET A 74 -3.40 -9.73 -16.89
CA MET A 74 -4.26 -9.45 -15.73
C MET A 74 -5.67 -9.08 -16.17
N SER A 75 -6.64 -9.82 -15.65
CA SER A 75 -8.06 -9.66 -15.90
C SER A 75 -8.74 -8.98 -14.72
N ARG A 76 -9.87 -8.32 -14.97
CA ARG A 76 -10.70 -7.72 -13.92
C ARG A 76 -11.28 -8.75 -12.94
N PHE A 77 -11.24 -10.03 -13.30
CA PHE A 77 -11.68 -11.14 -12.43
C PHE A 77 -10.57 -11.64 -11.48
N ASP A 78 -9.33 -11.17 -11.63
CA ASP A 78 -8.22 -11.56 -10.75
C ASP A 78 -8.22 -10.76 -9.42
N PHE A 79 -9.17 -9.85 -9.24
CA PHE A 79 -9.34 -9.07 -8.01
C PHE A 79 -10.43 -9.68 -7.12
N GLY A 80 -10.05 -9.99 -5.88
CA GLY A 80 -10.95 -10.45 -4.83
C GLY A 80 -10.88 -9.53 -3.61
N GLN A 81 -11.99 -9.42 -2.88
CA GLN A 81 -12.06 -8.64 -1.66
C GLN A 81 -11.69 -9.53 -0.48
N GLY A 82 -10.77 -9.07 0.37
CA GLY A 82 -10.47 -9.74 1.62
C GLY A 82 -11.56 -9.51 2.68
N ASP A 83 -11.48 -10.22 3.79
CA ASP A 83 -12.51 -10.28 4.84
C ASP A 83 -12.82 -8.94 5.52
N VAL A 84 -11.96 -7.94 5.34
CA VAL A 84 -12.03 -6.61 5.98
C VAL A 84 -12.27 -5.49 4.94
N GLY A 85 -12.45 -5.84 3.66
CA GLY A 85 -12.59 -4.84 2.60
C GLY A 85 -13.93 -4.09 2.65
N LYS A 86 -13.97 -2.87 2.08
CA LYS A 86 -15.23 -2.19 1.74
C LYS A 86 -15.70 -2.66 0.36
N GLN A 87 -16.98 -3.04 0.25
CA GLN A 87 -17.62 -3.60 -0.97
C GLN A 87 -17.37 -2.79 -2.25
N ASN A 88 -17.16 -1.48 -2.13
CA ASN A 88 -17.02 -0.59 -3.29
C ASN A 88 -15.58 -0.42 -3.79
N PHE A 89 -14.55 -0.88 -3.06
CA PHE A 89 -13.16 -0.65 -3.47
C PHE A 89 -12.83 -1.32 -4.82
N LEU A 90 -13.35 -2.53 -5.05
CA LEU A 90 -13.19 -3.25 -6.31
C LEU A 90 -14.04 -2.69 -7.45
N ALA A 91 -15.09 -1.91 -7.16
CA ALA A 91 -15.91 -1.27 -8.18
C ALA A 91 -15.24 -0.05 -8.84
N TYR A 92 -14.24 0.54 -8.17
CA TYR A 92 -13.51 1.73 -8.63
C TYR A 92 -12.15 1.42 -9.26
N SER A 93 -11.72 0.15 -9.34
CA SER A 93 -10.51 -0.24 -10.09
C SER A 93 -10.75 -0.35 -11.62
N GLN A 94 -11.68 0.44 -12.15
CA GLN A 94 -12.12 0.46 -13.55
C GLN A 94 -11.38 1.50 -14.37
#